data_AF-A0A953PHQ3-F1
#
_entry.id   AF-A0A953PHQ3-F1
#
_cell.length_a   1.000
_cell.length_b   1.000
_cell.length_c   1.000
_cell.angle_alpha   90.00
_cell.angle_beta   90.00
_cell.angle_gamma   90.00
#
_symmetry.space_group_name_H-M   'P 1'
#
loop_
_entity.id
_entity.type
_entity.pdbx_description
1 polymer ?
#
loop_
_entity_poly.entity_id
_entity_poly.type
_entity_poly.pdbx_seq_one_letter_code
_entity_poly.pdbx_strand_id
1 'polypeptide(L)'
;MKACPREPEVVEAVTRGDWRQATALGDNDLRAHAASCAACGELVTLMQALREDHAVACRAADVPAAGTVWWRATIRARAEAAEKAARPITLAQGVAAASIAGVAAAFAGVAWRAFPSLPQPDPFVMLALGLGVCIVIAPLVLVFTLARD
;
A
#
# COMPACT_ATOMS: atom_id res chain seq x y z
N MET A 1 26.08 -38.94 7.06
CA MET A 1 24.72 -38.92 7.63
C MET A 1 23.81 -39.71 6.72
N LYS A 2 23.20 -40.80 7.22
CA LYS A 2 22.16 -41.52 6.47
C LYS A 2 20.84 -40.83 6.78
N ALA A 3 20.12 -40.36 5.76
CA ALA A 3 18.78 -39.81 5.91
C ALA A 3 17.87 -40.92 6.46
N CYS A 4 17.17 -40.64 7.56
CA CYS A 4 16.23 -41.58 8.12
C CYS A 4 14.90 -41.48 7.35
N PRO A 5 14.31 -42.59 6.87
CA PRO A 5 13.02 -42.55 6.18
C PRO A 5 11.88 -41.94 7.01
N ARG A 6 11.96 -42.03 8.35
CA ARG A 6 10.95 -41.50 9.30
C ARG A 6 11.26 -40.13 9.86
N GLU A 7 12.36 -39.52 9.46
CA GLU A 7 12.70 -38.14 9.81
C GLU A 7 11.54 -37.15 9.59
N PRO A 8 10.82 -37.13 8.44
CA PRO A 8 9.72 -36.18 8.24
C PRO A 8 8.56 -36.37 9.24
N GLU A 9 8.23 -37.62 9.60
CA GLU A 9 7.17 -37.92 10.58
C GLU A 9 7.55 -37.43 11.98
N VAL A 10 8.83 -37.58 12.36
CA VAL A 10 9.36 -37.07 13.63
C VAL A 10 9.36 -35.54 13.65
N VAL A 11 9.83 -34.90 12.58
CA VAL A 11 9.83 -33.43 12.42
C VAL A 11 8.41 -32.90 12.54
N GLU A 12 7.44 -33.53 11.87
CA GLU A 12 6.05 -33.09 11.91
C GLU A 12 5.45 -33.19 13.33
N ALA A 13 5.67 -34.31 14.02
CA ALA A 13 5.19 -34.49 15.40
C ALA A 13 5.82 -33.47 16.37
N VAL A 14 7.13 -33.24 16.28
CA VAL A 14 7.76 -32.19 17.09
C VAL A 14 7.24 -30.81 16.69
N THR A 15 6.97 -30.56 15.40
CA THR A 15 6.45 -29.28 14.89
C THR A 15 5.05 -28.96 15.40
N ARG A 16 4.16 -29.97 15.45
CA ARG A 16 2.79 -29.84 15.99
C ARG A 16 2.76 -29.68 17.51
N GLY A 17 3.86 -30.02 18.20
CA GLY A 17 3.95 -29.94 19.66
C GLY A 17 3.31 -31.14 20.38
N ASP A 18 2.94 -32.17 19.63
CA ASP A 18 2.30 -33.39 20.12
C ASP A 18 3.33 -34.51 20.43
N TRP A 19 4.65 -34.24 20.37
CA TRP A 19 5.70 -35.25 20.63
C TRP A 19 5.48 -36.09 21.92
N ARG A 20 4.96 -35.48 22.99
CA ARG A 20 4.63 -36.20 24.23
C ARG A 20 3.55 -37.27 24.02
N GLN A 21 2.64 -37.02 23.10
CA GLN A 21 1.50 -37.85 22.70
C GLN A 21 1.75 -38.58 21.37
N ALA A 22 2.92 -38.42 20.74
CA ALA A 22 3.31 -39.03 19.47
C ALA A 22 3.62 -40.54 19.59
N THR A 23 2.71 -41.26 20.23
CA THR A 23 2.49 -42.69 20.01
C THR A 23 1.50 -42.76 18.86
N ALA A 24 1.94 -43.06 17.64
CA ALA A 24 1.00 -43.22 16.54
C ALA A 24 -0.03 -44.31 16.91
N LEU A 25 -1.29 -44.13 16.54
CA LEU A 25 -2.29 -45.20 16.63
C LEU A 25 -1.77 -46.42 15.79
N GLY A 26 -1.18 -47.42 16.44
CA GLY A 26 -0.72 -48.67 15.82
C GLY A 26 0.78 -48.98 15.98
N ASP A 27 1.28 -49.88 15.12
CA ASP A 27 2.62 -50.52 15.12
C ASP A 27 3.81 -49.57 14.79
N ASN A 28 3.64 -48.25 14.98
CA ASN A 28 4.61 -47.22 14.58
C ASN A 28 4.90 -46.22 15.70
N ASP A 29 5.53 -46.70 16.77
CA ASP A 29 6.00 -45.83 17.84
C ASP A 29 7.19 -44.96 17.40
N LEU A 30 6.91 -43.70 17.07
CA LEU A 30 7.91 -42.70 16.68
C LEU A 30 8.89 -42.38 17.82
N ARG A 31 8.47 -42.52 19.09
CA ARG A 31 9.37 -42.33 20.23
C ARG A 31 10.35 -43.48 20.38
N ALA A 32 9.88 -44.72 20.22
CA ALA A 32 10.76 -45.89 20.18
C ALA A 32 11.77 -45.80 19.01
N HIS A 33 11.33 -45.29 17.86
CA HIS A 33 12.23 -45.02 16.74
C HIS A 33 13.28 -43.96 17.08
N ALA A 34 12.89 -42.80 17.61
CA ALA A 34 13.85 -41.74 17.98
C ALA A 34 14.81 -42.16 19.11
N ALA A 35 14.42 -43.10 19.98
CA ALA A 35 15.29 -43.66 21.00
C ALA A 35 16.37 -44.61 20.42
N SER A 36 16.09 -45.26 19.29
CA SER A 36 17.01 -46.21 18.63
C SER A 36 17.79 -45.59 17.47
N CYS A 37 17.30 -44.51 16.87
CA CYS A 37 17.95 -43.80 15.78
C CYS A 37 18.66 -42.53 16.29
N ALA A 38 19.99 -42.51 16.23
CA ALA A 38 20.80 -41.37 16.67
C ALA A 38 20.42 -40.06 15.96
N ALA A 39 20.18 -40.09 14.64
CA ALA A 39 19.81 -38.90 13.87
C ALA A 39 18.46 -38.32 14.33
N CYS A 40 17.44 -39.16 14.51
CA CYS A 40 16.13 -38.71 14.99
C CYS A 40 16.17 -38.27 16.46
N GLY A 41 16.97 -38.92 17.31
CA GLY A 41 17.14 -38.55 18.72
C GLY A 41 17.79 -37.17 18.90
N GLU A 42 18.86 -36.90 18.16
CA GLU A 42 19.51 -35.57 18.14
C GLU A 42 18.55 -34.50 17.62
N LEU A 43 17.85 -34.78 16.53
CA LEU A 43 16.89 -33.85 15.92
C LEU A 43 15.75 -33.48 16.88
N VAL A 44 15.15 -34.48 17.54
CA VAL A 44 14.09 -34.26 18.56
C VAL A 44 14.61 -33.39 19.70
N THR A 45 15.82 -33.66 20.18
CA THR A 45 16.44 -32.91 21.27
C THR A 45 16.64 -31.44 20.88
N LEU A 46 17.21 -31.19 19.70
CA LEU A 46 17.43 -29.85 19.18
C LEU A 46 16.12 -29.08 18.97
N MET A 47 15.14 -29.70 18.29
CA MET A 47 13.87 -29.05 17.99
C MET A 47 13.06 -28.75 19.25
N GLN A 48 13.15 -29.59 20.29
CA GLN A 48 12.52 -29.31 21.59
C GLN A 48 13.20 -28.14 22.31
N ALA A 49 14.53 -28.08 22.31
CA ALA A 49 15.27 -26.95 22.89
C ALA A 49 14.90 -25.64 22.18
N LEU A 50 14.93 -25.62 20.85
CA LEU A 50 14.55 -24.45 20.05
C LEU A 50 13.09 -24.01 20.31
N ARG A 51 12.18 -24.96 20.53
CA ARG A 51 10.78 -24.65 20.82
C ARG A 51 10.61 -24.02 22.19
N GLU A 52 11.32 -24.52 23.20
CA GLU A 52 11.28 -23.90 24.53
C GLU A 52 11.90 -22.50 24.50
N ASP A 53 13.05 -22.34 23.85
CA ASP A 53 13.69 -21.03 23.67
C ASP A 53 12.78 -20.05 22.91
N HIS A 54 12.12 -20.51 21.84
CA HIS A 54 11.12 -19.72 21.13
C HIS A 54 9.94 -19.34 22.04
N ALA A 55 9.45 -20.26 22.86
CA ALA A 55 8.36 -19.98 23.80
C ALA A 55 8.79 -18.95 24.87
N VAL A 56 10.02 -19.03 25.38
CA VAL A 56 10.60 -18.03 26.28
C VAL A 56 10.74 -16.68 25.58
N ALA A 57 11.28 -16.65 24.36
CA ALA A 57 11.45 -15.44 23.58
C ALA A 57 10.11 -14.76 23.27
N CYS A 58 9.08 -15.52 22.91
CA CYS A 58 7.73 -14.99 22.72
C CYS A 58 7.13 -14.42 24.01
N ARG A 59 7.37 -15.05 25.17
CA ARG A 59 6.92 -14.53 26.48
C ARG A 59 7.68 -13.28 26.92
N ALA A 60 8.97 -13.20 26.57
CA ALA A 60 9.83 -12.06 26.90
C ALA A 60 9.68 -10.89 25.91
N ALA A 61 9.11 -11.12 24.73
CA ALA A 61 8.86 -10.09 23.75
C ALA A 61 7.79 -9.11 24.25
N ASP A 62 8.18 -7.86 24.44
CA ASP A 62 7.26 -6.75 24.68
C ASP A 62 6.59 -6.35 23.36
N VAL A 63 5.51 -7.04 23.00
CA VAL A 63 4.76 -6.75 21.79
C VAL A 63 3.83 -5.57 22.07
N PRO A 64 3.88 -4.48 21.25
CA PRO A 64 2.97 -3.37 21.44
C PRO A 64 1.52 -3.84 21.33
N ALA A 65 0.64 -3.26 22.14
CA ALA A 65 -0.78 -3.57 22.11
C ALA A 65 -1.32 -3.57 20.68
N ALA A 66 -2.11 -4.60 20.33
CA ALA A 66 -2.67 -4.77 18.99
C ALA A 66 -3.41 -3.51 18.49
N GLY A 67 -4.05 -2.77 19.41
CA GLY A 67 -4.68 -1.49 19.13
C GLY A 67 -3.72 -0.41 18.63
N THR A 68 -2.49 -0.35 19.16
CA THR A 68 -1.46 0.61 18.69
C THR A 68 -1.00 0.28 17.28
N VAL A 69 -0.83 -1.00 16.95
CA VAL A 69 -0.47 -1.45 15.61
C VAL A 69 -1.60 -1.16 14.63
N TRP A 70 -2.84 -1.52 14.99
CA TRP A 70 -4.03 -1.25 14.17
C TRP A 70 -4.24 0.25 13.96
N TRP A 71 -4.05 1.07 15.00
CA TRP A 71 -4.19 2.52 14.91
C TRP A 71 -3.18 3.12 13.93
N ARG A 72 -1.90 2.72 14.02
CA ARG A 72 -0.85 3.16 13.09
C ARG A 72 -1.16 2.74 11.66
N ALA A 73 -1.64 1.52 11.45
CA ALA A 73 -2.07 1.03 10.13
C ALA A 73 -3.26 1.85 9.60
N THR A 74 -4.25 2.14 10.45
CA THR A 74 -5.46 2.88 10.08
C THR A 74 -5.15 4.33 9.73
N ILE A 75 -4.22 4.99 10.43
CA ILE A 75 -3.77 6.35 10.08
C ILE A 75 -3.18 6.37 8.67
N ARG A 76 -2.31 5.39 8.33
CA ARG A 76 -1.72 5.30 6.99
C ARG A 76 -2.79 5.09 5.91
N ALA A 77 -3.72 4.17 6.15
CA ALA A 77 -4.84 3.93 5.24
C ALA A 77 -5.73 5.18 5.04
N ARG A 78 -5.97 5.96 6.11
CA ARG A 78 -6.71 7.22 6.03
C ARG A 78 -5.95 8.32 5.30
N ALA A 79 -4.63 8.40 5.46
CA ALA A 79 -3.80 9.36 4.73
C ALA A 79 -3.84 9.09 3.22
N GLU A 80 -3.70 7.82 2.82
CA GLU A 80 -3.81 7.41 1.41
C GLU A 80 -5.22 7.67 0.83
N ALA A 81 -6.27 7.45 1.63
CA ALA A 81 -7.64 7.76 1.22
C ALA A 81 -7.88 9.27 1.09
N ALA A 82 -7.31 10.09 1.99
CA ALA A 82 -7.42 11.54 1.95
C ALA A 82 -6.68 12.13 0.74
N GLU A 83 -5.52 11.60 0.38
CA GLU A 83 -4.78 12.01 -0.82
C GLU A 83 -5.58 11.72 -2.10
N LYS A 84 -6.23 10.55 -2.17
CA LYS A 84 -7.16 10.21 -3.26
C LYS A 84 -8.38 11.14 -3.31
N ALA A 85 -8.90 11.56 -2.15
CA ALA A 85 -10.05 12.45 -2.05
C ALA A 85 -9.71 13.93 -2.33
N ALA A 86 -8.47 14.37 -2.11
CA ALA A 86 -8.04 15.74 -2.39
C ALA A 86 -7.87 16.03 -3.89
N ARG A 87 -7.53 15.00 -4.69
CA ARG A 87 -7.33 15.09 -6.14
C ARG A 87 -8.53 15.66 -6.92
N PRO A 88 -9.80 15.26 -6.69
CA PRO A 88 -10.94 15.85 -7.39
C PRO A 88 -11.25 17.30 -6.97
N ILE A 89 -10.93 17.70 -5.73
CA ILE A 89 -11.22 19.05 -5.23
C ILE A 89 -10.34 20.08 -5.93
N THR A 90 -9.04 19.80 -6.04
CA THR A 90 -8.11 20.69 -6.75
C THR A 90 -8.43 20.77 -8.24
N LEU A 91 -8.93 19.67 -8.84
CA LEU A 91 -9.42 19.66 -10.22
C LEU A 91 -10.65 20.58 -10.40
N ALA A 92 -11.63 20.51 -9.51
CA ALA A 92 -12.82 21.35 -9.58
C ALA A 92 -12.47 22.85 -9.45
N GLN A 93 -11.54 23.19 -8.56
CA GLN A 93 -11.06 24.56 -8.40
C GLN A 93 -10.31 25.06 -9.64
N GLY A 94 -9.50 24.20 -10.28
CA GLY A 94 -8.82 24.53 -11.54
C GLY A 94 -9.80 24.84 -12.68
N VAL A 95 -10.83 24.02 -12.86
CA VAL A 95 -11.88 24.24 -13.88
C VAL A 95 -12.66 25.52 -13.61
N ALA A 96 -13.02 25.79 -12.36
CA ALA A 96 -13.73 27.01 -11.98
C ALA A 96 -12.89 28.26 -12.24
N ALA A 97 -11.59 28.25 -11.87
CA ALA A 97 -10.70 29.38 -12.12
C ALA A 97 -10.51 29.64 -13.62
N ALA A 98 -10.33 28.59 -14.42
CA ALA A 98 -10.15 28.71 -15.86
C ALA A 98 -11.40 29.23 -16.57
N SER A 99 -12.59 28.78 -16.17
CA SER A 99 -13.85 29.26 -16.76
C SER A 99 -14.10 30.73 -16.42
N ILE A 100 -13.86 31.14 -15.17
CA ILE A 100 -13.96 32.55 -14.74
C ILE A 100 -12.99 33.42 -15.53
N ALA A 101 -11.73 33.00 -15.67
CA ALA A 101 -10.72 33.74 -16.43
C ALA A 101 -11.10 33.87 -17.93
N GLY A 102 -11.60 32.79 -18.54
CA GLY A 102 -12.05 32.80 -19.93
C GLY A 102 -13.25 33.73 -20.16
N VAL A 103 -14.24 33.70 -19.28
CA VAL A 103 -15.42 34.58 -19.35
C VAL A 103 -15.01 36.05 -19.14
N ALA A 104 -14.12 36.33 -18.17
CA ALA A 104 -13.64 37.68 -17.92
C ALA A 104 -12.88 38.24 -19.13
N ALA A 105 -12.02 37.45 -19.76
CA ALA A 105 -11.27 37.85 -20.95
C ALA A 105 -12.21 38.11 -22.15
N ALA A 106 -13.21 37.25 -22.37
CA ALA A 106 -14.21 37.44 -23.41
C ALA A 106 -15.02 38.71 -23.19
N PHE A 107 -15.47 38.95 -21.95
CA PHE A 107 -16.23 40.13 -21.59
C PHE A 107 -15.43 41.42 -21.75
N ALA A 108 -14.16 41.42 -21.32
CA ALA A 108 -13.26 42.55 -21.52
C ALA A 108 -13.04 42.86 -23.01
N GLY A 109 -12.87 41.84 -23.85
CA GLY A 109 -12.72 42.01 -25.30
C GLY A 109 -13.98 42.59 -25.97
N VAL A 110 -15.17 42.20 -25.52
CA VAL A 110 -16.45 42.75 -26.01
C VAL A 110 -16.65 44.19 -25.53
N ALA A 111 -16.39 44.46 -24.25
CA ALA A 111 -16.49 45.80 -23.68
C ALA A 111 -15.56 46.78 -24.41
N TRP A 112 -14.32 46.38 -24.71
CA TRP A 112 -13.39 47.20 -25.48
C TRP A 112 -13.90 47.57 -26.88
N ARG A 113 -14.59 46.64 -27.56
CA ARG A 113 -15.22 46.93 -28.87
C ARG A 113 -16.40 47.90 -28.76
N ALA A 114 -17.10 47.91 -27.64
CA ALA A 114 -18.22 48.80 -27.40
C ALA A 114 -17.80 50.26 -27.10
N PHE A 115 -16.52 50.49 -26.76
CA PHE A 115 -15.97 51.83 -26.48
C PHE A 115 -14.95 52.26 -27.56
N PRO A 116 -15.41 52.80 -28.70
CA PRO A 116 -14.55 53.20 -29.83
C PRO A 116 -13.69 54.44 -29.55
N SER A 117 -13.85 55.10 -28.40
CA SER A 117 -13.03 56.24 -27.97
C SER A 117 -11.67 55.85 -27.40
N LEU A 118 -11.42 54.56 -27.16
CA LEU A 118 -10.12 54.03 -26.74
C LEU A 118 -9.26 53.67 -27.96
N PRO A 119 -7.92 53.80 -27.86
CA PRO A 119 -7.02 53.29 -28.90
C PRO A 119 -7.32 51.82 -29.16
N GLN A 120 -7.61 51.46 -30.42
CA GLN A 120 -7.92 50.08 -30.75
C GLN A 120 -6.70 49.20 -30.46
N PRO A 121 -6.85 48.11 -29.70
CA PRO A 121 -5.76 47.20 -29.45
C PRO A 121 -5.37 46.51 -30.75
N ASP A 122 -4.05 46.36 -30.97
CA ASP A 122 -3.53 45.70 -32.16
C ASP A 122 -4.08 44.27 -32.27
N PRO A 123 -4.35 43.76 -33.47
CA PRO A 123 -4.89 42.40 -33.68
C PRO A 123 -4.01 41.31 -33.04
N PHE A 124 -2.72 41.58 -32.85
CA PHE A 124 -1.79 40.73 -32.12
C PHE A 124 -2.13 40.58 -30.64
N VAL A 125 -2.70 41.60 -29.98
CA VAL A 125 -3.10 41.54 -28.57
C VAL A 125 -4.33 40.66 -28.39
N MET A 126 -5.29 40.70 -29.32
CA MET A 126 -6.43 39.77 -29.31
C MET A 126 -6.00 38.33 -29.60
N LEU A 127 -5.07 38.13 -30.55
CA LEU A 127 -4.54 36.80 -30.86
C LEU A 127 -3.74 36.23 -29.68
N ALA A 128 -2.96 37.06 -28.99
CA ALA A 128 -2.21 36.69 -27.80
C ALA A 128 -3.12 36.36 -26.60
N LEU A 129 -4.23 37.08 -26.42
CA LEU A 129 -5.25 36.74 -25.42
C LEU A 129 -5.92 35.38 -25.72
N GLY A 130 -6.28 35.15 -26.99
CA GLY A 130 -6.83 33.86 -27.41
C GLY A 130 -5.83 32.70 -27.25
N LEU A 131 -4.56 32.91 -27.61
CA LEU A 131 -3.47 31.96 -27.39
C LEU A 131 -3.21 31.72 -25.91
N GLY A 132 -3.25 32.76 -25.08
CA GLY A 132 -3.11 32.64 -23.62
C GLY A 132 -4.22 31.78 -23.02
N VAL A 133 -5.47 31.97 -23.45
CA VAL A 133 -6.60 31.13 -23.06
C VAL A 133 -6.40 29.67 -23.53
N CYS A 134 -5.97 29.45 -24.77
CA CYS A 134 -5.66 28.11 -25.28
C CYS A 134 -4.50 27.42 -24.54
N ILE A 135 -3.46 28.17 -24.18
CA ILE A 135 -2.29 27.70 -23.42
C ILE A 135 -2.67 27.35 -21.98
N VAL A 136 -3.70 27.96 -21.41
CA VAL A 136 -4.21 27.62 -20.06
C VAL A 136 -5.18 26.43 -20.10
N ILE A 137 -6.01 26.33 -21.15
CA ILE A 137 -6.99 25.24 -21.30
C ILE A 137 -6.30 23.91 -21.69
N ALA A 138 -5.30 23.94 -22.57
CA ALA A 138 -4.60 22.75 -23.05
C ALA A 138 -3.95 21.88 -21.93
N PRO A 139 -3.17 22.42 -20.98
CA PRO A 139 -2.60 21.63 -19.88
C PRO A 139 -3.69 21.12 -18.92
N LEU A 140 -4.79 21.84 -18.79
CA LEU A 140 -5.95 21.43 -17.98
C LEU A 140 -6.65 20.20 -18.58
N VAL A 141 -6.81 20.17 -19.92
CA VAL A 141 -7.30 19.01 -20.65
C VAL A 141 -6.31 17.84 -20.57
N LEU A 142 -5.01 18.11 -20.68
CA LEU A 142 -3.96 17.08 -20.62
C LEU A 142 -3.88 16.39 -19.25
N VAL A 143 -4.05 17.17 -18.17
CA VAL A 143 -4.19 16.65 -16.80
C VAL A 143 -5.48 15.85 -16.64
N PHE A 144 -6.58 16.27 -17.28
CA PHE A 144 -7.86 15.57 -17.25
C PHE A 144 -7.81 14.21 -17.95
N THR A 145 -7.04 14.10 -19.05
CA THR A 145 -6.83 12.83 -19.75
C THR A 145 -5.90 11.89 -18.98
N LEU A 146 -4.79 12.39 -18.45
CA LEU A 146 -3.82 11.55 -17.70
C LEU A 146 -4.30 11.13 -16.31
N ALA A 147 -5.31 11.81 -15.73
CA ALA A 147 -5.93 11.40 -14.48
C ALA A 147 -7.04 10.34 -14.66
N ARG A 148 -7.39 10.02 -15.90
CA ARG A 148 -8.46 9.09 -16.25
C ARG A 148 -7.97 7.68 -16.62
N ASP A 149 -6.69 7.56 -16.97
CA ASP A 149 -5.94 6.31 -17.18
C ASP A 149 -5.27 5.84 -15.87
#